data_AF-A0A2I0N4N0-F1
#
_entry.id   AF-A0A2I0N4N0-F1
#
_cell.length_a   1.000
_cell.length_b   1.000
_cell.length_c   1.000
_cell.angle_alpha   90.00
_cell.angle_beta   90.00
_cell.angle_gamma   90.00
#
_symmetry.space_group_name_H-M   'P 1'
#
loop_
_entity.id
_entity.type
_entity.pdbx_description
1 polymer ?
#
loop_
_entity_poly.entity_id
_entity_poly.type
_entity_poly.pdbx_seq_one_letter_code
_entity_poly.pdbx_strand_id
1 'polypeptide(L)'
;MASIRRTSYVEEGAEEKGLRPEYIIPSMDEWEVFPREAVAVALKAQEQGLARVKKSRQELYEHAEEVIRRAREETKMRMEKGFIPMPLQ
;
A
#
# COMPACT_ATOMS: atom_id res chain seq x y z
N MET A 1 -6.04 12.95 -20.22
CA MET A 1 -5.58 11.69 -19.58
C MET A 1 -5.45 11.95 -18.09
N ALA A 2 -6.42 11.51 -17.30
CA ALA A 2 -6.39 11.68 -15.85
C ALA A 2 -5.27 10.78 -15.30
N SER A 3 -4.11 11.39 -15.03
CA SER A 3 -3.02 10.77 -14.30
C SER A 3 -3.60 10.15 -13.02
N ILE A 4 -3.41 8.84 -12.86
CA ILE A 4 -3.69 8.14 -11.61
C ILE A 4 -2.86 8.87 -10.54
N ARG A 5 -3.49 9.66 -9.67
CA ARG A 5 -2.83 10.46 -8.63
C ARG A 5 -2.26 9.53 -7.56
N ARG A 6 -1.20 8.80 -7.91
CA ARG A 6 -0.50 7.89 -7.01
C ARG A 6 0.21 8.69 -5.91
N THR A 7 0.81 9.81 -6.31
CA THR A 7 1.58 10.68 -5.42
C THR A 7 0.76 11.31 -4.28
N SER A 8 -0.50 11.69 -4.53
CA SER A 8 -1.27 12.43 -3.52
C SER A 8 -1.64 11.59 -2.30
N TYR A 9 -1.72 10.26 -2.40
CA TYR A 9 -2.03 9.41 -1.25
C TYR A 9 -0.82 9.11 -0.37
N VAL A 10 0.36 9.03 -0.97
CA VAL A 10 1.63 9.00 -0.25
C VAL A 10 1.82 10.30 0.54
N GLU A 11 1.48 11.43 -0.10
CA GLU A 11 1.51 12.77 0.51
C GLU A 11 0.45 12.91 1.61
N GLU A 12 -0.81 12.52 1.38
CA GLU A 12 -1.89 12.54 2.40
C GLU A 12 -1.52 11.70 3.63
N GLY A 13 -0.87 10.54 3.44
CA GLY A 13 -0.36 9.72 4.54
C GLY A 13 0.75 10.42 5.36
N ALA A 14 1.61 11.21 4.71
CA ALA A 14 2.61 12.03 5.38
C ALA A 14 1.99 13.27 6.06
N GLU A 15 0.99 13.90 5.43
CA GLU A 15 0.23 15.03 5.95
C GLU A 15 -0.54 14.67 7.21
N GLU A 16 -1.23 13.52 7.24
CA GLU A 16 -1.95 13.01 8.41
C GLU A 16 -1.01 12.80 9.62
N LYS A 17 0.26 12.44 9.37
CA LYS A 17 1.29 12.23 10.43
C LYS A 17 2.10 13.50 10.75
N GLY A 18 1.83 14.60 10.04
CA GLY A 18 2.46 15.90 10.20
C GLY A 18 3.75 16.03 9.40
N LEU A 19 3.71 16.86 8.36
CA LEU A 19 4.86 17.21 7.54
C LEU A 19 5.92 17.92 8.38
N ARG A 20 7.15 17.42 8.33
CA ARG A 20 8.35 18.05 8.91
C ARG A 20 9.41 18.11 7.82
N PRO A 21 10.39 19.03 7.88
CA PRO A 21 11.47 19.09 6.88
C PRO A 21 12.19 17.74 6.70
N GLU A 22 12.21 16.91 7.76
CA GLU A 22 12.82 15.58 7.78
C GLU A 22 11.84 14.44 7.44
N TYR A 23 10.55 14.72 7.27
CA TYR A 23 9.48 13.74 7.03
C TYR A 23 8.49 14.29 6.00
N ILE A 24 8.87 14.12 4.73
CA ILE A 24 8.12 14.61 3.55
C ILE A 24 7.33 13.48 2.91
N ILE A 25 7.85 12.25 2.98
CA ILE A 25 7.23 11.03 2.47
C ILE A 25 7.26 9.96 3.56
N PRO A 26 6.23 9.09 3.62
CA PRO A 26 6.20 7.98 4.55
C PRO A 26 7.36 7.01 4.26
N SER A 27 7.88 6.42 5.32
CA SER A 27 8.89 5.37 5.21
C SER A 27 8.28 4.09 4.62
N MET A 28 9.11 3.24 4.01
CA MET A 28 8.69 1.91 3.52
C MET A 28 8.17 1.00 4.63
N ASP A 29 8.49 1.30 5.89
CA ASP A 29 7.95 0.62 7.06
C ASP A 29 6.49 0.98 7.36
N GLU A 30 6.01 2.11 6.84
CA GLU A 30 4.65 2.62 7.06
C GLU A 30 3.70 2.08 6.01
N TRP A 31 3.54 0.76 6.04
CA TRP A 31 2.84 0.02 5.01
C TRP A 31 1.33 0.27 4.92
N GLU A 32 0.74 0.98 5.90
CA GLU A 32 -0.67 1.39 5.96
C GLU A 32 -1.09 2.28 4.78
N VAL A 33 -0.12 2.94 4.12
CA VAL A 33 -0.37 3.77 2.94
C VAL A 33 -0.70 2.92 1.70
N PHE A 34 -0.14 1.71 1.58
CA PHE A 34 -0.28 0.88 0.39
C PHE A 34 -1.70 0.33 0.17
N PRO A 35 -2.44 -0.14 1.20
CA PRO A 35 -3.86 -0.48 1.04
C PRO A 35 -4.69 0.71 0.55
N ARG A 36 -4.45 1.91 1.08
CA ARG A 36 -5.17 3.13 0.68
C ARG A 36 -4.92 3.48 -0.79
N GLU A 37 -3.66 3.42 -1.22
CA GLU A 37 -3.28 3.61 -2.62
C GLU A 37 -3.93 2.59 -3.54
N ALA A 38 -3.87 1.30 -3.18
CA ALA A 38 -4.44 0.22 -3.98
C ALA A 38 -5.95 0.41 -4.21
N VAL A 39 -6.67 0.82 -3.17
CA VAL A 39 -8.10 1.15 -3.23
C VAL A 39 -8.36 2.32 -4.18
N ALA A 40 -7.59 3.42 -4.06
CA ALA A 40 -7.78 4.59 -4.91
C ALA A 40 -7.55 4.27 -6.40
N VAL A 41 -6.50 3.51 -6.71
CA VAL A 41 -6.20 3.05 -8.07
C VAL A 41 -7.31 2.14 -8.60
N ALA A 42 -7.77 1.18 -7.79
CA ALA A 42 -8.83 0.25 -8.18
C ALA A 42 -10.17 0.95 -8.44
N LEU A 43 -10.56 1.88 -7.56
CA LEU A 43 -11.76 2.70 -7.76
C LEU A 43 -11.67 3.52 -9.03
N LYS A 44 -10.51 4.14 -9.31
CA LYS A 44 -10.33 4.92 -10.54
C LYS A 44 -10.35 4.04 -11.80
N ALA A 45 -9.78 2.85 -11.73
CA ALA A 45 -9.83 1.87 -12.82
C ALA A 45 -11.26 1.38 -13.09
N GLN A 46 -12.08 1.24 -12.06
CA GLN A 46 -13.52 0.93 -12.21
C GLN A 46 -14.29 2.09 -12.82
N GLU A 47 -14.04 3.33 -12.38
CA GLU A 47 -14.66 4.54 -12.94
C GLU A 47 -14.35 4.71 -14.44
N GLN A 48 -13.11 4.43 -14.84
CA GLN A 48 -12.67 4.51 -16.24
C GLN A 48 -13.11 3.31 -17.10
N GLY A 49 -13.80 2.32 -16.52
CA GLY A 49 -14.23 1.11 -17.23
C GLY A 49 -13.08 0.17 -17.63
N LEU A 50 -11.90 0.33 -17.03
CA LEU A 50 -10.72 -0.52 -17.28
C LEU A 50 -10.73 -1.79 -16.42
N ALA A 51 -11.36 -1.74 -15.25
CA ALA A 51 -11.41 -2.87 -14.33
C ALA A 51 -12.42 -3.94 -14.79
N ARG A 52 -11.94 -5.18 -14.92
CA ARG A 52 -12.79 -6.36 -15.22
C ARG A 52 -13.60 -6.83 -14.01
N VAL A 53 -13.12 -6.55 -12.80
CA VAL A 53 -13.74 -6.95 -11.54
C VAL A 53 -14.15 -5.70 -10.78
N LYS A 54 -15.43 -5.63 -10.41
CA LYS A 54 -15.99 -4.55 -9.60
C LYS A 54 -16.16 -5.05 -8.16
N LYS A 55 -15.57 -4.32 -7.24
CA LYS A 55 -15.60 -4.54 -5.78
C LYS A 55 -15.85 -3.20 -5.11
N SER A 56 -16.46 -3.23 -3.94
CA SER A 56 -16.63 -2.07 -3.09
C SER A 56 -15.27 -1.57 -2.56
N ARG A 57 -15.26 -0.31 -2.11
CA ARG A 57 -14.08 0.29 -1.46
C ARG A 57 -13.58 -0.55 -0.29
N GLN A 58 -14.50 -1.07 0.52
CA GLN A 58 -14.18 -1.89 1.70
C GLN A 58 -13.54 -3.21 1.31
N GLU A 59 -14.12 -3.94 0.35
CA GLU A 59 -13.55 -5.21 -0.14
C GLU A 59 -12.17 -5.02 -0.78
N LEU A 60 -11.95 -3.89 -1.46
CA LEU A 60 -10.64 -3.55 -2.02
C LEU A 60 -9.62 -3.29 -0.93
N TYR A 61 -10.03 -2.62 0.16
CA TYR A 61 -9.16 -2.29 1.28
C TYR A 61 -8.77 -3.56 2.04
N GLU A 62 -9.76 -4.35 2.48
CA GLU A 62 -9.55 -5.60 3.22
C GLU A 62 -8.68 -6.56 2.42
N HIS A 63 -8.92 -6.68 1.11
CA HIS A 63 -8.11 -7.54 0.25
C HIS A 63 -6.67 -7.06 0.13
N ALA A 64 -6.46 -5.75 -0.07
CA ALA A 64 -5.11 -5.20 -0.17
C ALA A 64 -4.35 -5.36 1.16
N GLU A 65 -5.01 -5.06 2.28
CA GLU A 65 -4.47 -5.22 3.63
C GLU A 65 -4.08 -6.68 3.91
N GLU A 66 -4.98 -7.62 3.62
CA GLU A 66 -4.74 -9.05 3.83
C GLU A 66 -3.52 -9.54 3.04
N VAL A 67 -3.45 -9.21 1.75
CA VAL A 67 -2.35 -9.63 0.87
C VAL A 67 -1.02 -9.06 1.35
N ILE A 68 -0.98 -7.78 1.70
CA ILE A 68 0.25 -7.12 2.17
C ILE A 68 0.70 -7.70 3.51
N ARG A 69 -0.22 -7.83 4.47
CA ARG A 69 0.06 -8.40 5.78
C ARG A 69 0.60 -9.81 5.65
N ARG A 70 -0.08 -10.65 4.88
CA ARG A 70 0.32 -12.04 4.62
C ARG A 70 1.72 -12.11 4.02
N ALA A 71 2.02 -11.31 3.00
CA ALA A 71 3.34 -11.32 2.37
C ALA A 71 4.47 -10.94 3.34
N ARG A 72 4.23 -9.94 4.21
CA ARG A 72 5.19 -9.52 5.25
C ARG A 72 5.39 -10.61 6.30
N GLU A 73 4.31 -11.20 6.81
CA GLU A 73 4.37 -12.29 7.80
C GLU A 73 5.06 -13.53 7.25
N GLU A 74 4.75 -13.94 6.02
CA GLU A 74 5.41 -15.07 5.37
C GLU A 74 6.91 -14.83 5.21
N THR A 75 7.30 -13.62 4.80
CA THR A 75 8.71 -13.26 4.63
C THR A 75 9.42 -13.29 5.98
N LYS A 76 8.85 -12.65 7.01
CA LYS A 76 9.41 -12.65 8.37
C LYS A 76 9.56 -14.08 8.92
N MET A 77 8.54 -14.91 8.77
CA MET A 77 8.57 -16.31 9.22
C MET A 77 9.63 -17.13 8.49
N ARG A 78 9.83 -16.90 7.18
CA ARG A 78 10.89 -17.57 6.41
C ARG A 78 12.29 -17.15 6.85
N MET A 79 12.46 -15.88 7.23
CA MET A 79 13.73 -15.36 7.76
C MET A 79 14.01 -15.93 9.16
N GLU A 80 13.00 -15.94 10.05
CA GLU A 80 13.10 -16.51 11.40
C GLU A 80 13.44 -18.02 11.38
N LYS A 81 12.88 -18.76 10.43
CA LYS A 81 13.14 -20.20 10.27
C LYS A 81 14.42 -20.51 9.49
N GLY A 82 15.16 -19.49 9.03
CA GLY A 82 16.41 -19.67 8.27
C GLY A 82 16.23 -20.16 6.83
N PHE A 83 15.01 -20.10 6.27
CA PHE A 83 14.79 -20.40 4.85
C PHE A 83 15.28 -19.28 3.92
N ILE A 84 15.34 -18.04 4.42
CA ILE A 84 15.84 -16.87 3.71
C ILE A 84 16.88 -16.19 4.62
N PRO A 85 18.08 -15.83 4.10
CA PRO A 85 19.04 -15.07 4.88
C PRO A 85 18.45 -13.71 5.27
N MET A 86 18.72 -13.26 6.49
CA MET A 86 18.39 -11.90 6.88
C MET A 86 19.17 -10.91 5.98
N PRO A 87 18.60 -9.73 5.69
CA PRO A 87 19.27 -8.74 4.88
C PRO A 87 20.52 -8.32 5.64
N LEU A 88 21.63 -8.10 4.93
CA LEU A 88 22.83 -7.53 5.54
C LEU A 88 22.43 -6.17 6.14
N GLN A 89 22.59 -6.04 7.46
CA GLN A 89 22.36 -4.79 8.20
C GLN A 89 23.47 -3.77 7.91
#